data_AF-A0A452YCN4-F1
#
_entry.id   AF-A0A452YCN4-F1
#
_cell.length_a   1.000
_cell.length_b   1.000
_cell.length_c   1.000
_cell.angle_alpha   90.00
_cell.angle_beta   90.00
_cell.angle_gamma   90.00
#
_symmetry.space_group_name_H-M   'P 1'
#
loop_
_entity.id
_entity.type
_entity.pdbx_description
1 polymer ?
#
loop_
_entity_poly.entity_id
_entity_poly.type
_entity_poly.pdbx_seq_one_letter_code
_entity_poly.pdbx_strand_id
1 'polypeptide(L)'
;IILQDNVFVTIVASIQYRAMEDKANDAYYKLSNPKSQIQSYVFDVIRASIPKLQLDDVFEQKNDIAKSVEQELEKAMFAYGYEIVQTLIVDIEPDEKVKKAMNEINAAARMRVAANEKAEAEKIVQIKRAEGEAEAKYLSGLGIARQRQAIVDGLRDSVLGFSGNVPGTSAKDVMDLVLLTQYFDTMKEIGASSKSSAVFLPHGPGAVADIASQIRNGFLQASTHHLVR
;
A
#
# COMPACT_ATOMS: atom_id res chain seq x y z
N ILE A 1 26.33 -30.09 -18.01
CA ILE A 1 27.39 -29.07 -18.30
C ILE A 1 27.52 -28.18 -17.06
N ILE A 2 28.72 -27.67 -16.78
CA ILE A 2 28.93 -26.73 -15.67
C ILE A 2 28.98 -25.32 -16.26
N LEU A 3 28.20 -24.41 -15.70
CA LEU A 3 28.11 -23.00 -16.07
C LEU A 3 29.19 -22.15 -15.37
N GLN A 4 29.31 -20.88 -15.77
CA GLN A 4 30.26 -19.94 -15.17
C GLN A 4 30.03 -19.72 -13.67
N ASP A 5 28.78 -19.79 -13.25
CA ASP A 5 28.32 -19.69 -11.85
C ASP A 5 28.45 -21.02 -11.08
N ASN A 6 29.17 -21.99 -11.62
CA ASN A 6 29.41 -23.31 -11.04
C ASN A 6 28.12 -24.13 -10.82
N VAL A 7 27.09 -23.87 -11.63
CA VAL A 7 25.84 -24.64 -11.64
C VAL A 7 25.91 -25.80 -12.62
N PHE A 8 25.45 -26.97 -12.19
CA PHE A 8 25.25 -28.13 -13.06
C PHE A 8 23.89 -28.02 -13.75
N VAL A 9 23.90 -28.08 -15.08
CA VAL A 9 22.69 -28.09 -15.92
C VAL A 9 22.65 -29.28 -16.87
N THR A 10 21.45 -29.84 -17.03
CA THR A 10 21.10 -30.81 -18.06
C THR A 10 20.37 -30.06 -19.17
N ILE A 11 20.89 -30.13 -20.39
CA ILE A 11 20.30 -29.47 -21.55
C ILE A 11 19.77 -30.56 -22.48
N VAL A 12 18.49 -30.48 -22.82
CA VAL A 12 17.83 -31.35 -23.79
C VAL A 12 17.70 -30.58 -25.10
N ALA A 13 18.43 -31.02 -26.13
CA ALA A 13 18.34 -30.47 -27.48
C ALA A 13 17.69 -31.46 -28.43
N SER A 14 16.85 -30.95 -29.32
CA SER A 14 16.22 -31.69 -30.41
C SER A 14 16.74 -31.16 -31.73
N ILE A 15 17.30 -32.05 -32.55
CA ILE A 15 17.83 -31.71 -33.87
C ILE A 15 17.04 -32.49 -34.92
N GLN A 16 16.50 -31.78 -35.89
CA GLN A 16 15.90 -32.35 -37.08
C GLN A 16 16.92 -32.28 -38.22
N TYR A 17 17.16 -33.42 -38.85
CA TYR A 17 18.09 -33.52 -39.98
C TYR A 17 17.51 -34.41 -41.06
N ARG A 18 17.91 -34.17 -42.31
CA ARG A 18 17.57 -34.99 -43.47
C ARG A 18 18.81 -35.25 -44.32
N ALA A 19 18.84 -36.39 -45.00
CA ALA A 19 19.85 -36.65 -46.02
C ALA A 19 19.49 -35.88 -47.29
N MET A 20 20.47 -35.23 -47.92
CA MET A 20 20.27 -34.56 -49.20
C MET A 20 20.24 -35.59 -50.33
N GLU A 21 19.26 -35.48 -51.23
CA GLU A 21 19.11 -36.38 -52.38
C GLU A 21 20.36 -36.38 -53.27
N ASP A 22 20.92 -35.20 -53.53
CA ASP A 22 22.12 -35.00 -54.36
C ASP A 22 23.39 -35.66 -53.80
N LYS A 23 23.41 -35.91 -52.48
CA LYS A 23 24.55 -36.48 -51.74
C LYS A 23 24.18 -37.77 -50.99
N ALA A 24 23.16 -38.49 -51.46
CA ALA A 24 22.68 -39.70 -50.79
C ALA A 24 23.77 -40.78 -50.65
N ASN A 25 24.63 -40.95 -51.66
CA ASN A 25 25.77 -41.88 -51.60
C ASN A 25 26.76 -41.49 -50.49
N ASP A 26 27.07 -40.19 -50.38
CA ASP A 26 27.97 -39.67 -49.36
C ASP A 26 27.40 -39.88 -47.94
N ALA A 27 26.12 -39.57 -47.76
CA ALA A 27 25.42 -39.73 -46.48
C ALA A 27 25.39 -41.19 -46.00
N TYR A 28 25.32 -42.15 -46.94
CA TYR A 28 25.26 -43.58 -46.64
C TYR A 28 26.64 -44.21 -46.42
N TYR A 29 27.65 -43.82 -47.20
CA TYR A 29 28.97 -44.47 -47.17
C TYR A 29 30.02 -43.74 -46.33
N LYS A 30 29.92 -42.42 -46.12
CA LYS A 30 30.94 -41.65 -45.38
C LYS A 30 30.80 -41.75 -43.86
N LEU A 31 29.61 -42.08 -43.35
CA LEU A 31 29.34 -42.15 -41.91
C LEU A 31 28.80 -43.51 -41.50
N SER A 32 29.50 -44.13 -40.55
CA SER A 32 29.06 -45.39 -39.94
C SER A 32 27.83 -45.20 -39.04
N ASN A 33 27.79 -44.12 -38.25
CA ASN A 33 26.64 -43.78 -37.40
C ASN A 33 26.38 -42.25 -37.39
N PRO A 34 25.49 -41.75 -38.25
CA PRO A 34 25.21 -40.32 -38.35
C PRO A 34 24.63 -39.73 -37.06
N LYS A 35 23.78 -40.48 -36.36
CA LYS A 35 23.14 -40.01 -35.12
C LYS A 35 24.17 -39.77 -34.01
N SER A 36 25.08 -40.73 -33.80
CA SER A 36 26.14 -40.59 -32.79
C SER A 36 27.11 -39.47 -33.13
N GLN A 37 27.39 -39.26 -34.41
CA GLN A 37 28.28 -38.19 -34.85
C GLN A 37 27.64 -36.82 -34.62
N ILE A 38 26.38 -36.63 -35.02
CA ILE A 38 25.62 -35.40 -34.80
C ILE A 38 25.56 -35.08 -33.30
N GLN A 39 25.26 -36.07 -32.46
CA GLN A 39 25.25 -35.88 -31.00
C GLN A 39 26.59 -35.40 -30.46
N SER A 40 27.70 -35.93 -30.97
CA SER A 40 29.05 -35.56 -30.53
C SER A 40 29.39 -34.12 -30.92
N TYR A 41 29.06 -33.70 -32.15
CA TYR A 41 29.26 -32.30 -32.58
C TYR A 41 28.41 -31.33 -31.78
N VAL A 42 27.13 -31.66 -31.56
CA VAL A 42 26.24 -30.83 -30.73
C VAL A 42 26.79 -30.70 -29.32
N PHE A 43 27.26 -31.80 -28.73
CA PHE A 43 27.85 -31.77 -27.40
C PHE A 43 29.08 -30.86 -27.33
N ASP A 44 29.95 -30.89 -28.35
CA ASP A 44 31.14 -30.04 -28.41
C ASP A 44 30.78 -28.55 -28.51
N VAL A 45 29.83 -28.19 -29.39
CA VAL A 45 29.39 -26.79 -29.54
C VAL A 45 28.72 -26.27 -28.27
N ILE A 46 27.82 -27.04 -27.67
CA ILE A 46 27.15 -26.65 -26.42
C ILE A 46 28.20 -26.52 -25.30
N ARG A 47 29.17 -27.44 -25.21
CA ARG A 47 30.25 -27.40 -24.21
C ARG A 47 31.21 -26.22 -24.41
N ALA A 48 31.39 -25.73 -25.63
CA ALA A 48 32.26 -24.57 -25.90
C ALA A 48 31.57 -23.21 -25.62
N SER A 49 30.25 -23.16 -25.80
CA SER A 49 29.47 -21.91 -25.72
C SER A 49 28.82 -21.69 -24.34
N ILE A 50 28.15 -22.70 -23.79
CA ILE A 50 27.36 -22.59 -22.56
C ILE A 50 28.17 -22.21 -21.31
N PRO A 51 29.38 -22.75 -21.04
CA PRO A 51 30.09 -22.46 -19.80
C PRO A 51 30.51 -21.00 -19.61
N LYS A 52 30.40 -20.16 -20.64
CA LYS A 52 30.72 -18.73 -20.61
C LYS A 52 29.52 -17.86 -20.23
N LEU A 53 28.33 -18.46 -20.08
CA LEU A 53 27.08 -17.78 -19.78
C LEU A 53 26.65 -18.08 -18.34
N GLN A 54 25.89 -17.16 -17.75
CA GLN A 54 25.21 -17.41 -16.47
C GLN A 54 23.92 -18.21 -16.71
N LEU A 55 23.39 -18.85 -15.66
CA LEU A 55 22.17 -19.65 -15.77
C LEU A 55 21.00 -18.84 -16.36
N ASP A 56 20.79 -17.62 -15.87
CA ASP A 56 19.70 -16.74 -16.35
C ASP A 56 19.87 -16.38 -17.83
N ASP A 57 21.09 -16.02 -18.25
CA ASP A 57 21.41 -15.72 -19.65
C ASP A 57 21.15 -16.92 -20.57
N VAL A 58 21.43 -18.14 -20.10
CA VAL A 58 21.16 -19.37 -20.85
C VAL A 58 19.67 -19.61 -21.04
N PHE A 59 18.83 -19.19 -20.09
CA PHE A 59 17.37 -19.24 -20.24
C PHE A 59 16.84 -18.16 -21.19
N GLU A 60 17.42 -16.97 -21.19
CA GLU A 60 17.02 -15.87 -22.09
C GLU A 60 17.48 -16.10 -23.53
N GLN A 61 18.72 -16.56 -23.71
CA GLN A 61 19.39 -16.71 -25.02
C GLN A 61 19.22 -18.11 -25.64
N LYS A 62 18.17 -18.87 -25.25
CA LYS A 62 17.92 -20.23 -25.79
C LYS A 62 17.90 -20.28 -27.32
N ASN A 63 17.27 -19.28 -27.94
CA ASN A 63 17.16 -19.21 -29.40
C ASN A 63 18.52 -18.91 -30.06
N ASP A 64 19.32 -18.06 -29.45
CA ASP A 64 20.64 -17.69 -29.98
C ASP A 64 21.63 -18.86 -29.87
N ILE A 65 21.57 -19.61 -28.76
CA ILE A 65 22.33 -20.85 -28.60
C ILE A 65 21.88 -21.88 -29.64
N ALA A 66 20.57 -22.07 -29.82
CA ALA A 66 20.04 -23.01 -30.82
C ALA A 66 20.52 -22.66 -32.24
N LYS A 67 20.47 -21.38 -32.60
CA LYS A 67 20.95 -20.87 -33.90
C LYS A 67 22.46 -21.04 -34.07
N SER A 68 23.23 -20.83 -33.02
CA SER A 68 24.68 -21.04 -33.04
C SER A 68 25.03 -22.52 -33.25
N VAL A 69 24.30 -23.43 -32.58
CA VAL A 69 24.44 -24.87 -32.77
C VAL A 69 24.04 -25.28 -34.19
N GLU A 70 22.95 -24.73 -34.72
CA GLU A 70 22.50 -24.99 -36.09
C GLU A 70 23.56 -24.62 -37.12
N GLN A 71 24.12 -23.41 -37.03
CA GLN A 71 25.13 -22.91 -37.99
C GLN A 71 26.42 -23.73 -37.98
N GLU A 72 26.90 -24.13 -36.80
CA GLU A 72 28.11 -24.95 -36.70
C GLU A 72 27.86 -26.40 -37.13
N LEU A 73 26.70 -26.95 -36.76
CA LEU A 73 26.33 -28.31 -37.16
C LEU A 73 26.08 -28.43 -38.66
N GLU A 74 25.43 -27.43 -39.27
CA GLU A 74 25.17 -27.39 -40.71
C GLU A 74 26.48 -27.42 -41.52
N LYS A 75 27.46 -26.57 -41.16
CA LYS A 75 28.78 -26.55 -41.82
C LYS A 75 29.47 -27.91 -41.75
N ALA A 76 29.45 -28.56 -40.58
CA ALA A 76 30.10 -29.84 -40.37
C ALA A 76 29.37 -30.97 -41.11
N MET A 77 28.04 -31.02 -41.05
CA MET A 77 27.22 -32.11 -41.58
C MET A 77 27.00 -32.02 -43.09
N PHE A 78 27.09 -30.83 -43.67
CA PHE A 78 26.97 -30.62 -45.11
C PHE A 78 28.06 -31.35 -45.92
N ALA A 79 29.28 -31.47 -45.37
CA ALA A 79 30.38 -32.22 -45.97
C ALA A 79 30.09 -33.73 -46.06
N TYR A 80 29.20 -34.21 -45.21
CA TYR A 80 28.80 -35.59 -45.08
C TYR A 80 27.46 -35.91 -45.76
N GLY A 81 26.82 -34.94 -46.41
CA GLY A 81 25.56 -35.14 -47.13
C GLY A 81 24.29 -35.01 -46.27
N TYR A 82 24.40 -34.50 -45.05
CA TYR A 82 23.26 -34.23 -44.17
C TYR A 82 22.96 -32.73 -44.10
N GLU A 83 21.68 -32.40 -44.18
CA GLU A 83 21.15 -31.05 -44.00
C GLU A 83 20.43 -30.97 -42.65
N ILE A 84 20.72 -29.94 -41.87
CA ILE A 84 20.06 -29.67 -40.60
C ILE A 84 18.84 -28.80 -40.90
N VAL A 85 17.65 -29.32 -40.60
CA VAL A 85 16.38 -28.61 -40.86
C VAL A 85 16.10 -27.61 -39.76
N GLN A 86 16.29 -28.02 -38.50
CA GLN A 86 16.04 -27.18 -37.34
C GLN A 86 16.75 -27.72 -36.10
N THR A 87 17.29 -26.81 -35.29
CA THR A 87 17.78 -27.13 -33.94
C THR A 87 16.96 -26.39 -32.90
N LEU A 88 16.49 -27.10 -31.87
CA LEU A 88 15.78 -26.50 -30.73
C LEU A 88 16.38 -26.98 -29.41
N ILE A 89 16.48 -26.06 -28.45
CA ILE A 89 16.73 -26.40 -27.06
C ILE A 89 15.37 -26.59 -26.38
N VAL A 90 15.03 -27.84 -26.09
CA VAL A 90 13.74 -28.24 -25.52
C VAL A 90 13.65 -27.85 -24.06
N ASP A 91 14.67 -28.20 -23.28
CA ASP A 91 14.67 -27.95 -21.85
C ASP A 91 16.07 -27.72 -21.28
N ILE A 92 16.13 -26.98 -20.19
CA ILE A 92 17.34 -26.67 -19.43
C ILE A 92 17.00 -26.87 -17.95
N GLU A 93 17.47 -27.98 -17.39
CA GLU A 93 17.20 -28.36 -16.02
C GLU A 93 18.45 -28.19 -15.16
N PRO A 94 18.49 -27.21 -14.24
CA PRO A 94 19.55 -27.14 -13.24
C PRO A 94 19.38 -28.26 -12.19
N ASP A 95 20.46 -28.56 -11.49
CA ASP A 95 20.44 -29.49 -10.35
C ASP A 95 19.33 -29.12 -9.34
N GLU A 96 18.69 -30.14 -8.76
CA GLU A 96 17.58 -29.99 -7.82
C GLU A 96 17.93 -29.09 -6.64
N LYS A 97 19.18 -29.11 -6.17
CA LYS A 97 19.65 -28.24 -5.08
C LYS A 97 19.63 -26.76 -5.50
N VAL A 98 20.10 -26.45 -6.71
CA VAL A 98 20.13 -25.09 -7.25
C VAL A 98 18.72 -24.61 -7.54
N LYS A 99 17.87 -25.49 -8.10
CA LYS A 99 16.45 -25.19 -8.36
C LYS A 99 15.70 -24.82 -7.08
N LYS A 100 15.93 -25.54 -5.98
CA LYS A 100 15.35 -25.21 -4.66
C LYS A 100 15.85 -23.88 -4.14
N ALA A 101 17.17 -23.67 -4.14
CA ALA A 101 17.78 -22.42 -3.66
C ALA A 101 17.30 -21.19 -4.46
N MET A 102 17.23 -21.27 -5.79
CA MET A 102 16.68 -20.19 -6.62
C MET A 102 15.22 -19.91 -6.31
N ASN A 103 14.39 -20.95 -6.15
CA ASN A 103 12.99 -20.76 -5.80
C ASN A 103 12.84 -20.07 -4.43
N GLU A 104 13.67 -20.42 -3.45
CA GLU A 104 13.69 -19.76 -2.15
C GLU A 104 14.15 -18.30 -2.23
N ILE A 105 15.21 -18.01 -2.99
CA ILE A 105 15.70 -16.64 -3.21
C ILE A 105 14.64 -15.79 -3.90
N ASN A 106 14.00 -16.31 -4.95
CA ASN A 106 12.94 -15.62 -5.68
C ASN A 106 11.69 -15.42 -4.82
N ALA A 107 11.31 -16.41 -4.02
CA ALA A 107 10.22 -16.29 -3.07
C ALA A 107 10.53 -15.21 -2.02
N ALA A 108 11.73 -15.21 -1.43
CA ALA A 108 12.17 -14.23 -0.46
C ALA A 108 12.25 -12.81 -1.04
N ALA A 109 12.76 -12.65 -2.26
CA ALA A 109 12.82 -11.38 -2.96
C ALA A 109 11.41 -10.82 -3.21
N ARG A 110 10.48 -11.66 -3.70
CA ARG A 110 9.06 -11.29 -3.86
C ARG A 110 8.42 -10.91 -2.53
N MET A 111 8.69 -11.69 -1.47
CA MET A 111 8.17 -11.43 -0.14
C MET A 111 8.67 -10.09 0.42
N ARG A 112 9.95 -9.77 0.18
CA ARG A 112 10.56 -8.50 0.59
C ARG A 112 9.94 -7.31 -0.12
N VAL A 113 9.70 -7.41 -1.43
CA VAL A 113 9.03 -6.35 -2.21
C VAL A 113 7.61 -6.16 -1.69
N ALA A 114 6.84 -7.24 -1.53
CA ALA A 114 5.48 -7.18 -1.01
C ALA A 114 5.43 -6.61 0.42
N ALA A 115 6.38 -6.97 1.29
CA ALA A 115 6.48 -6.44 2.64
C ALA A 115 6.78 -4.93 2.66
N ASN A 116 7.67 -4.47 1.77
CA ASN A 116 7.98 -3.05 1.64
C ASN A 116 6.78 -2.24 1.15
N GLU A 117 6.09 -2.73 0.11
CA GLU A 117 4.88 -2.08 -0.41
C GLU A 117 3.78 -2.03 0.64
N LYS A 118 3.60 -3.12 1.41
CA LYS A 118 2.63 -3.16 2.51
C LYS A 118 3.00 -2.17 3.61
N ALA A 119 4.27 -2.11 4.01
CA ALA A 119 4.74 -1.17 5.03
C ALA A 119 4.54 0.30 4.58
N GLU A 120 4.79 0.59 3.30
CA GLU A 120 4.54 1.91 2.73
C GLU A 120 3.05 2.24 2.69
N ALA A 121 2.20 1.29 2.31
CA ALA A 121 0.75 1.45 2.34
C ALA A 121 0.23 1.71 3.78
N GLU A 122 0.70 0.95 4.77
CA GLU A 122 0.35 1.14 6.18
C GLU A 122 0.77 2.52 6.69
N LYS A 123 1.96 2.98 6.32
CA LYS A 123 2.44 4.32 6.64
C LYS A 123 1.52 5.40 6.06
N ILE A 124 1.13 5.28 4.79
CA ILE A 124 0.23 6.24 4.13
C ILE A 124 -1.13 6.27 4.83
N VAL A 125 -1.68 5.09 5.16
CA VAL A 125 -2.97 4.99 5.88
C VAL A 125 -2.88 5.66 7.24
N GLN A 126 -1.81 5.44 8.00
CA GLN A 126 -1.63 6.03 9.32
C GLN A 126 -1.50 7.55 9.27
N ILE A 127 -0.74 8.09 8.31
CA ILE A 127 -0.59 9.54 8.11
C ILE A 127 -1.94 10.16 7.74
N LYS A 128 -2.63 9.62 6.72
CA LYS A 128 -3.93 10.14 6.30
C LYS A 128 -4.98 10.10 7.40
N ARG A 129 -4.95 9.06 8.24
CA ARG A 129 -5.82 8.97 9.41
C ARG A 129 -5.51 10.07 10.42
N ALA A 130 -4.23 10.30 10.74
CA ALA A 130 -3.82 11.36 11.66
C ALA A 130 -4.17 12.76 11.11
N GLU A 131 -3.99 12.99 9.82
CA GLU A 131 -4.40 14.22 9.14
C GLU A 131 -5.91 14.43 9.22
N GLY A 132 -6.71 13.39 8.91
CA GLY A 132 -8.16 13.44 9.01
C GLY A 132 -8.66 13.68 10.44
N GLU A 133 -8.02 13.07 11.45
CA GLU A 133 -8.34 13.30 12.86
C GLU A 133 -8.00 14.74 13.31
N ALA A 134 -6.88 15.30 12.83
CA ALA A 134 -6.48 16.68 13.10
C ALA A 134 -7.44 17.68 12.44
N GLU A 135 -7.78 17.46 11.17
CA GLU A 135 -8.72 18.30 10.41
C GLU A 135 -10.12 18.25 11.02
N ALA A 136 -10.61 17.06 11.41
CA ALA A 136 -11.90 16.91 12.07
C ALA A 136 -11.96 17.69 13.40
N LYS A 137 -10.90 17.64 14.22
CA LYS A 137 -10.81 18.42 15.47
C LYS A 137 -10.80 19.92 15.19
N TYR A 138 -10.06 20.36 14.17
CA TYR A 138 -10.00 21.76 13.77
C TYR A 138 -11.37 22.28 13.31
N LEU A 139 -12.05 21.55 12.41
CA LEU A 139 -13.38 21.89 11.92
C LEU A 139 -14.42 21.88 13.04
N SER A 140 -14.34 20.93 13.98
CA SER A 140 -15.20 20.89 15.17
C SER A 140 -15.01 22.13 16.05
N GLY A 141 -13.75 22.51 16.33
CA GLY A 141 -13.44 23.73 17.10
C GLY A 141 -13.95 25.01 16.41
N LEU A 142 -13.76 25.12 15.10
CA LEU A 142 -14.29 26.22 14.29
C LEU A 142 -15.82 26.25 14.31
N GLY A 143 -16.47 25.08 14.24
CA GLY A 143 -17.91 24.92 14.34
C GLY A 143 -18.45 25.44 15.67
N ILE A 144 -17.82 25.06 16.80
CA ILE A 144 -18.19 25.53 18.14
C ILE A 144 -18.02 27.05 18.25
N ALA A 145 -16.91 27.61 17.74
CA ALA A 145 -16.68 29.06 17.78
C ALA A 145 -17.73 29.82 16.97
N ARG A 146 -18.04 29.37 15.74
CA ARG A 146 -19.09 29.94 14.90
C ARG A 146 -20.48 29.82 15.53
N GLN A 147 -20.78 28.67 16.13
CA GLN A 147 -22.03 28.45 16.84
C GLN A 147 -22.17 29.42 18.02
N ARG A 148 -21.11 29.60 18.83
CA ARG A 148 -21.10 30.57 19.94
C ARG A 148 -21.32 31.99 19.45
N GLN A 149 -20.67 32.37 18.36
CA GLN A 149 -20.85 33.69 17.76
C GLN A 149 -22.31 33.91 17.32
N ALA A 150 -22.90 32.94 16.61
CA ALA A 150 -24.29 33.02 16.17
C ALA A 150 -25.28 33.12 17.34
N ILE A 151 -25.02 32.42 18.46
CA ILE A 151 -25.84 32.53 19.69
C ILE A 151 -25.75 33.95 20.28
N VAL A 152 -24.54 34.50 20.40
CA VAL A 152 -24.33 35.86 20.95
C VAL A 152 -25.01 36.91 20.07
N ASP A 153 -24.87 36.79 18.75
CA ASP A 153 -25.50 37.71 17.80
C ASP A 153 -27.04 37.61 17.85
N GLY A 154 -27.59 36.40 17.89
CA GLY A 154 -29.05 36.20 18.03
C GLY A 154 -29.61 36.70 19.37
N LEU A 155 -28.87 36.55 20.47
CA LEU A 155 -29.25 37.13 21.77
C LEU A 155 -29.21 38.66 21.75
N ARG A 156 -28.18 39.25 21.14
CA ARG A 156 -28.08 40.71 20.96
C ARG A 156 -29.28 41.26 20.20
N ASP A 157 -29.65 40.63 19.09
CA ASP A 157 -30.80 41.04 18.28
C ASP A 157 -32.11 40.91 19.07
N SER A 158 -32.24 39.84 19.86
CA SER A 158 -33.40 39.62 20.75
C SER A 158 -33.50 40.72 21.82
N VAL A 159 -32.37 41.13 22.43
CA VAL A 159 -32.34 42.21 23.43
C VAL A 159 -32.74 43.56 22.82
N LEU A 160 -32.21 43.89 21.63
CA LEU A 160 -32.55 45.13 20.93
C LEU A 160 -34.03 45.16 20.51
N GLY A 161 -34.55 44.04 19.99
CA GLY A 161 -35.95 43.90 19.60
C GLY A 161 -36.94 44.01 20.76
N PHE A 162 -36.58 43.51 21.95
CA PHE A 162 -37.43 43.60 23.13
C PHE A 162 -37.42 45.00 23.76
N SER A 163 -36.23 45.62 23.85
CA SER A 163 -36.04 46.98 24.35
C SER A 163 -36.79 48.04 23.51
N GLY A 164 -36.87 47.84 22.19
CA GLY A 164 -37.57 48.76 21.28
C GLY A 164 -39.10 48.68 21.30
N ASN A 165 -39.69 47.54 21.70
CA ASN A 165 -41.13 47.27 21.57
C ASN A 165 -41.90 47.31 22.90
N VAL A 166 -41.21 47.32 24.04
CA VAL A 166 -41.83 47.33 25.38
C VAL A 166 -41.33 48.56 26.16
N PRO A 167 -42.18 49.57 26.45
CA PRO A 167 -41.75 50.75 27.19
C PRO A 167 -41.46 50.43 28.66
N GLY A 168 -40.25 50.76 29.14
CA GLY A 168 -39.90 50.74 30.57
C GLY A 168 -39.03 49.60 31.06
N THR A 169 -38.61 48.66 30.20
CA THR A 169 -37.71 47.56 30.58
C THR A 169 -36.24 47.95 30.42
N SER A 170 -35.42 47.68 31.43
CA SER A 170 -33.96 47.86 31.36
C SER A 170 -33.31 46.68 30.63
N ALA A 171 -32.16 46.90 30.00
CA ALA A 171 -31.34 45.82 29.43
C ALA A 171 -31.01 44.73 30.46
N LYS A 172 -31.02 45.07 31.75
CA LYS A 172 -30.86 44.14 32.86
C LYS A 172 -32.03 43.17 33.01
N ASP A 173 -33.26 43.63 32.86
CA ASP A 173 -34.46 42.80 33.03
C ASP A 173 -34.59 41.76 31.90
N VAL A 174 -34.16 42.14 30.68
CA VAL A 174 -34.11 41.22 29.53
C VAL A 174 -33.03 40.16 29.72
N MET A 175 -31.86 40.55 30.24
CA MET A 175 -30.79 39.60 30.56
C MET A 175 -31.22 38.61 31.64
N ASP A 176 -31.91 39.07 32.68
CA ASP A 176 -32.42 38.21 33.75
C ASP A 176 -33.45 37.18 33.22
N LEU A 177 -34.32 37.57 32.28
CA LEU A 177 -35.26 36.65 31.62
C LEU A 177 -34.55 35.62 30.70
N VAL A 178 -33.52 36.04 29.97
CA VAL A 178 -32.69 35.14 29.14
C VAL A 178 -31.97 34.11 30.01
N LEU A 179 -31.37 34.54 31.12
CA LEU A 179 -30.70 33.65 32.07
C LEU A 179 -31.67 32.63 32.68
N LEU A 180 -32.89 33.06 33.01
CA LEU A 180 -33.94 32.18 33.51
C LEU A 180 -34.34 31.12 32.47
N THR A 181 -34.47 31.53 31.20
CA THR A 181 -34.82 30.62 30.10
C THR A 181 -33.70 29.61 29.86
N GLN A 182 -32.43 30.06 29.82
CA GLN A 182 -31.27 29.19 29.67
C GLN A 182 -31.14 28.21 30.85
N TYR A 183 -31.48 28.63 32.07
CA TYR A 183 -31.52 27.76 33.24
C TYR A 183 -32.55 26.63 33.06
N PHE A 184 -33.76 26.94 32.56
CA PHE A 184 -34.76 25.90 32.29
C PHE A 184 -34.40 24.99 31.12
N ASP A 185 -33.77 25.52 30.06
CA ASP A 185 -33.32 24.71 28.92
C ASP A 185 -32.17 23.77 29.31
N THR A 186 -31.20 24.24 30.10
CA THR A 186 -30.13 23.38 30.64
C THR A 186 -30.68 22.32 31.58
N MET A 187 -31.66 22.66 32.42
CA MET A 187 -32.40 21.70 33.24
C MET A 187 -33.12 20.63 32.41
N LYS A 188 -33.75 21.03 31.29
CA LYS A 188 -34.42 20.12 30.36
C LYS A 188 -33.42 19.19 29.65
N GLU A 189 -32.26 19.70 29.22
CA GLU A 189 -31.21 18.91 28.57
C GLU A 189 -30.56 17.91 29.53
N ILE A 190 -30.29 18.33 30.78
CA ILE A 190 -29.82 17.44 31.85
C ILE A 190 -30.86 16.36 32.16
N GLY A 191 -32.15 16.72 32.18
CA GLY A 191 -33.25 15.77 32.38
C GLY A 191 -33.43 14.78 31.21
N ALA A 192 -33.08 15.19 29.98
CA ALA A 192 -33.17 14.36 28.78
C ALA A 192 -31.94 13.44 28.58
N SER A 193 -30.77 13.81 29.09
CA SER A 193 -29.56 12.98 29.06
C SER A 193 -29.68 11.85 30.09
N SER A 194 -30.13 10.68 29.63
CA SER A 194 -30.61 9.56 30.44
C SER A 194 -29.56 8.82 31.31
N LYS A 195 -28.35 9.37 31.49
CA LYS A 195 -27.27 8.72 32.25
C LYS A 195 -26.69 9.65 33.33
N SER A 196 -27.44 9.73 34.43
CA SER A 196 -26.99 10.10 35.78
C SER A 196 -26.74 11.59 36.06
N SER A 197 -27.69 12.23 36.75
CA SER A 197 -27.45 13.26 37.78
C SER A 197 -28.74 13.50 38.55
N ALA A 198 -28.84 13.05 39.81
CA ALA A 198 -29.85 13.58 40.72
C ALA A 198 -29.47 15.04 41.04
N VAL A 199 -30.07 16.00 40.32
CA VAL A 199 -29.81 17.43 40.52
C VAL A 199 -30.72 17.94 41.64
N PHE A 200 -30.14 18.37 42.75
CA PHE A 200 -30.88 18.91 43.90
C PHE A 200 -31.19 20.39 43.65
N LEU A 201 -32.45 20.71 43.32
CA LEU A 201 -32.89 22.09 43.14
C LEU A 201 -33.37 22.67 44.48
N PRO A 202 -32.74 23.74 45.00
CA PRO A 202 -33.31 24.49 46.11
C PRO A 202 -34.57 25.22 45.62
N HIS A 203 -35.74 24.78 46.08
CA HIS A 203 -37.02 25.38 45.73
C HIS A 203 -37.44 26.34 46.85
N GLY A 204 -37.21 27.63 46.64
CA GLY A 204 -37.67 28.68 47.55
C GLY A 204 -37.76 30.01 46.80
N PRO A 205 -38.67 30.93 47.18
CA PRO A 205 -38.84 32.22 46.48
C PRO A 205 -37.56 33.09 46.42
N GLY A 206 -36.59 32.85 47.31
CA GLY A 206 -35.28 33.51 47.31
C GLY A 206 -34.15 32.75 46.59
N ALA A 207 -34.39 31.52 46.14
CA ALA A 207 -33.34 30.64 45.62
C ALA A 207 -32.68 31.17 44.34
N VAL A 208 -33.42 31.89 43.50
CA VAL A 208 -32.87 32.51 42.28
C VAL A 208 -31.92 33.67 42.63
N ALA A 209 -32.27 34.48 43.64
CA ALA A 209 -31.40 35.55 44.13
C ALA A 209 -30.15 35.00 44.82
N ASP A 210 -30.29 33.90 45.57
CA ASP A 210 -29.16 33.21 46.21
C ASP A 210 -28.24 32.53 45.19
N ILE A 211 -28.77 31.89 44.16
CA ILE A 211 -27.97 31.31 43.07
C ILE A 211 -27.26 32.42 42.29
N ALA A 212 -27.95 33.52 41.96
CA ALA A 212 -27.33 34.66 41.28
C ALA A 212 -26.23 35.33 42.14
N SER A 213 -26.43 35.41 43.46
CA SER A 213 -25.45 35.89 44.44
C SER A 213 -24.23 34.96 44.52
N GLN A 214 -24.45 33.64 44.58
CA GLN A 214 -23.38 32.64 44.64
C GLN A 214 -22.56 32.59 43.35
N ILE A 215 -23.18 32.69 42.17
CA ILE A 215 -22.47 32.76 40.88
C ILE A 215 -21.63 34.04 40.81
N ARG A 216 -22.18 35.19 41.24
CA ARG A 216 -21.46 36.47 41.26
C ARG A 216 -20.26 36.43 42.22
N ASN A 217 -20.43 35.87 43.41
CA ASN A 217 -19.34 35.73 44.39
C ASN A 217 -18.27 34.73 43.91
N GLY A 218 -18.66 33.64 43.25
CA GLY A 218 -17.71 32.70 42.64
C GLY A 218 -16.85 33.35 41.55
N PHE A 219 -17.43 34.23 40.74
CA PHE A 219 -16.69 34.97 39.71
C PHE A 219 -15.72 36.00 40.31
N LEU A 220 -16.13 36.69 41.39
CA LEU A 220 -15.27 37.63 42.13
C LEU A 220 -14.11 36.90 42.85
N GLN A 221 -14.34 35.72 43.42
CA GLN A 221 -13.30 34.90 44.06
C GLN A 221 -12.30 34.32 43.06
N ALA A 222 -12.77 33.94 41.86
CA ALA A 222 -11.89 33.50 40.77
C ALA A 222 -11.00 34.65 40.27
N SER A 223 -11.49 35.89 40.31
CA SER A 223 -10.74 37.09 39.93
C SER A 223 -9.59 37.39 40.89
N THR A 224 -9.75 37.10 42.20
CA THR A 224 -8.70 37.29 43.21
C THR A 224 -7.54 36.29 43.07
N HIS A 225 -7.79 35.12 42.47
CA HIS A 225 -6.77 34.08 42.32
C HIS A 225 -5.84 34.29 41.10
N HIS A 226 -6.15 35.27 40.23
CA HIS A 226 -5.31 35.66 39.09
C HIS A 226 -4.33 36.81 39.41
N LEU A 227 -4.42 37.46 40.59
CA LEU A 227 -3.55 38.58 40.97
C LEU A 227 -2.41 38.22 41.95
N VAL A 228 -2.23 36.92 42.27
CA VAL A 228 -1.11 36.42 43.09
C VAL A 228 -0.32 35.34 42.36
N ARG A 229 0.07 35.62 41.11
CA ARG A 229 1.17 34.90 40.47
C ARG A 229 1.96 35.79 39.54
#